data_AF-A0A7W1NNU0-F1
#
_entry.id   AF-A0A7W1NNU0-F1
#
_cell.length_a   1.000
_cell.length_b   1.000
_cell.length_c   1.000
_cell.angle_alpha   90.00
_cell.angle_beta   90.00
_cell.angle_gamma   90.00
#
_symmetry.space_group_name_H-M   'P 1'
#
loop_
_entity.id
_entity.type
_entity.pdbx_description
1 polymer ?
#
loop_
_entity_poly.entity_id
_entity_poly.type
_entity_poly.pdbx_seq_one_letter_code
_entity_poly.pdbx_strand_id
1 'polypeptide(L)'
;MPNDNHDGDETFPGRTYLYIRDNVLDSGGEPSPNALPQWLSPDIVVTPPGGAPGDDPREGLPNDVAITVRNRGGIAAMQVEVDVFVADPTTGWTSTTAFPVGSQPLDVPAYGSAVAHFTWTPIPGPIHRCMLARASLIIPPDTYSNSSIFDVVNDRHIAQHNLNLVLMPADKKSLSFAFMVVNPLGEKGEFILQADEIEPTAKNIDLLRAGVGCKFGQFGETPLPAFGLTLSDPIDPQGKEKPETYGLVREPRGDNMTIANARRATMEIAMQADEVRRGVLTMERNPDTRPGDLHIMEISQIDMRTKRAVGGLWIVLQH
;
A
#
# COMPACT_ATOMS: atom_id res chain seq x y z
N MET A 1 -1.38 56.37 -9.24
CA MET A 1 -0.91 54.98 -9.26
C MET A 1 -1.79 54.20 -8.31
N PRO A 2 -2.38 53.07 -8.70
CA PRO A 2 -3.16 52.27 -7.76
C PRO A 2 -2.20 51.61 -6.76
N ASN A 3 -2.57 51.65 -5.48
CA ASN A 3 -1.92 50.88 -4.42
C ASN A 3 -2.30 49.41 -4.60
N ASP A 4 -1.33 48.59 -5.01
CA ASP A 4 -1.40 47.14 -4.85
C ASP A 4 -1.15 46.81 -3.38
N ASN A 5 -2.24 46.73 -2.61
CA ASN A 5 -2.25 46.07 -1.32
C ASN A 5 -2.17 44.55 -1.56
N HIS A 6 -0.96 44.03 -1.78
CA HIS A 6 -0.66 42.61 -1.59
C HIS A 6 -0.49 42.31 -0.10
N ASP A 7 -1.56 42.49 0.68
CA ASP A 7 -1.68 41.96 2.03
C ASP A 7 -2.10 40.48 1.93
N GLY A 8 -1.16 39.64 1.54
CA GLY A 8 -1.35 38.21 1.33
C GLY A 8 -0.05 37.61 0.85
N ASP A 9 0.83 37.33 1.81
CA ASP A 9 2.18 36.81 1.69
C ASP A 9 2.20 35.43 0.98
N GLU A 10 1.89 35.40 -0.32
CA GLU A 10 2.23 34.27 -1.19
C GLU A 10 3.70 34.39 -1.54
N THR A 11 4.57 34.14 -0.56
CA THR A 11 5.99 33.97 -0.80
C THR A 11 6.14 32.90 -1.88
N PHE A 12 6.68 33.27 -3.05
CA PHE A 12 7.17 32.29 -4.01
C PHE A 12 8.15 31.38 -3.26
N PRO A 13 7.80 30.10 -3.00
CA PRO A 13 8.71 29.21 -2.34
C PRO A 13 9.82 28.94 -3.36
N GLY A 14 10.96 29.62 -3.20
CA GLY A 14 12.17 29.46 -4.01
C GLY A 14 12.85 28.11 -3.78
N ARG A 15 12.07 27.04 -3.82
CA ARG A 15 12.46 25.64 -3.66
C ARG A 15 11.57 24.78 -4.55
N THR A 16 12.02 23.57 -4.83
CA THR A 16 11.15 22.49 -5.28
C THR A 16 10.31 21.98 -4.10
N TYR A 17 9.21 21.31 -4.40
CA TYR A 17 8.43 20.57 -3.41
C TYR A 17 7.82 19.36 -4.09
N LEU A 18 8.64 18.33 -4.29
CA LEU A 18 8.25 17.10 -4.95
C LEU A 18 7.38 16.24 -4.05
N TYR A 19 6.38 15.59 -4.64
CA TYR A 19 5.57 14.57 -3.99
C TYR A 19 4.87 13.67 -5.01
N ILE A 20 4.51 12.47 -4.58
CA ILE A 20 3.60 11.56 -5.27
C ILE A 20 2.45 11.32 -4.30
N ARG A 21 1.20 11.48 -4.74
CA ARG A 21 0.08 11.34 -3.81
C ARG A 21 -0.04 9.91 -3.29
N ASP A 22 -0.06 9.72 -1.98
CA ASP A 22 -0.32 8.41 -1.35
C ASP A 22 -1.83 8.05 -1.34
N ASN A 23 -2.69 9.08 -1.39
CA ASN A 23 -4.15 8.97 -1.48
C ASN A 23 -4.77 10.14 -2.26
N VAL A 24 -6.06 10.05 -2.58
CA VAL A 24 -6.77 11.05 -3.39
C VAL A 24 -6.84 12.46 -2.79
N LEU A 25 -6.72 12.59 -1.46
CA LEU A 25 -6.72 13.88 -0.76
C LEU A 25 -5.30 14.36 -0.41
N ASP A 26 -4.27 13.60 -0.79
CA ASP A 26 -2.90 13.97 -0.48
C ASP A 26 -2.47 15.22 -1.26
N SER A 27 -1.76 16.07 -0.54
CA SER A 27 -1.24 17.33 -1.01
C SER A 27 0.28 17.47 -0.77
N GLY A 28 0.94 16.36 -0.40
CA GLY A 28 2.38 16.27 -0.13
C GLY A 28 2.76 16.74 1.27
N GLY A 29 1.82 16.78 2.22
CA GLY A 29 2.12 17.14 3.61
C GLY A 29 2.73 15.96 4.37
N GLU A 30 3.69 16.23 5.26
CA GLU A 30 4.38 15.19 6.03
C GLU A 30 4.21 15.38 7.56
N PRO A 31 3.92 14.32 8.32
CA PRO A 31 3.41 13.02 7.83
C PRO A 31 2.08 13.22 7.11
N SER A 32 1.69 12.27 6.24
CA SER A 32 0.43 12.35 5.51
C SER A 32 -0.73 12.59 6.49
N PRO A 33 -1.39 13.77 6.46
CA PRO A 33 -2.30 14.19 7.52
C PRO A 33 -3.66 13.49 7.46
N ASN A 34 -3.90 12.69 6.41
CA ASN A 34 -5.21 12.16 6.07
C ASN A 34 -5.42 10.77 6.69
N ALA A 35 -6.60 10.56 7.28
CA ALA A 35 -7.08 9.26 7.74
C ALA A 35 -7.47 8.32 6.58
N LEU A 36 -7.04 8.61 5.37
CA LEU A 36 -7.30 7.78 4.20
C LEU A 36 -6.19 6.74 4.03
N PRO A 37 -6.48 5.64 3.32
CA PRO A 37 -5.49 4.60 3.09
C PRO A 37 -4.37 5.16 2.22
N GLN A 38 -3.15 5.11 2.73
CA GLN A 38 -1.94 5.65 2.09
C GLN A 38 -1.39 4.71 1.00
N TRP A 39 -2.10 3.60 0.76
CA TRP A 39 -1.71 2.51 -0.12
C TRP A 39 -2.54 2.46 -1.42
N LEU A 40 -3.29 3.53 -1.70
CA LEU A 40 -4.20 3.67 -2.84
C LEU A 40 -3.85 4.92 -3.64
N SER A 41 -2.55 5.08 -3.94
CA SER A 41 -2.03 6.23 -4.67
C SER A 41 -2.80 6.43 -5.97
N PRO A 42 -3.44 7.59 -6.19
CA PRO A 42 -4.06 7.91 -7.47
C PRO A 42 -3.05 8.30 -8.54
N ASP A 43 -1.79 8.49 -8.15
CA ASP A 43 -0.71 8.94 -9.02
C ASP A 43 0.11 7.75 -9.56
N ILE A 44 -0.23 6.51 -9.18
CA ILE A 44 0.29 5.28 -9.78
C ILE A 44 -0.86 4.60 -10.52
N VAL A 45 -0.77 4.50 -11.84
CA VAL A 45 -1.83 3.93 -12.68
C VAL A 45 -1.26 2.85 -13.58
N VAL A 46 -1.86 1.67 -13.55
CA VAL A 46 -1.51 0.56 -14.44
C VAL A 46 -2.54 0.47 -15.56
N THR A 47 -2.09 0.30 -16.80
CA THR A 47 -2.95 0.10 -17.98
C THR A 47 -2.53 -1.20 -18.68
N PRO A 48 -3.34 -2.26 -18.60
CA PRO A 48 -3.07 -3.48 -19.33
C PRO A 48 -3.30 -3.31 -20.84
N PRO A 49 -2.66 -4.14 -21.69
CA PRO A 49 -2.80 -4.02 -23.12
C PRO A 49 -4.24 -4.26 -23.56
N GLY A 50 -4.87 -3.25 -24.16
CA GLY A 50 -6.28 -3.30 -24.57
C GLY A 50 -7.29 -3.24 -23.41
N GLY A 51 -6.86 -2.82 -22.21
CA GLY A 51 -7.76 -2.42 -21.12
C GLY A 51 -7.74 -0.91 -20.89
N ALA A 52 -8.42 -0.48 -19.84
CA ALA A 52 -8.48 0.92 -19.40
C ALA A 52 -7.44 1.21 -18.30
N PRO A 53 -7.07 2.49 -18.10
CA PRO A 53 -6.25 2.88 -16.97
C PRO A 53 -6.91 2.55 -15.64
N GLY A 54 -6.18 1.86 -14.77
CA GLY A 54 -6.65 1.35 -13.48
C GLY A 54 -7.25 -0.05 -13.52
N ASP A 55 -7.33 -0.69 -14.69
CA ASP A 55 -7.68 -2.11 -14.78
C ASP A 55 -6.56 -3.00 -14.21
N ASP A 56 -6.91 -4.22 -13.80
CA ASP A 56 -5.95 -5.19 -13.29
C ASP A 56 -4.86 -5.53 -14.35
N PRO A 57 -3.59 -5.62 -13.95
CA PRO A 57 -2.50 -5.99 -14.85
C PRO A 57 -2.71 -7.39 -15.45
N ARG A 58 -2.31 -7.57 -16.71
CA ARG A 58 -2.32 -8.87 -17.38
C ARG A 58 -0.97 -9.55 -17.27
N GLU A 59 -0.96 -10.72 -16.63
CA GLU A 59 0.23 -11.56 -16.52
C GLU A 59 0.76 -11.98 -17.90
N GLY A 60 2.09 -12.05 -18.02
CA GLY A 60 2.79 -12.44 -19.24
C GLY A 60 2.73 -11.42 -20.38
N LEU A 61 2.01 -10.31 -20.21
CA LEU A 61 1.88 -9.25 -21.20
C LEU A 61 2.47 -7.91 -20.69
N PRO A 62 2.96 -7.04 -21.58
CA PRO A 62 3.49 -5.74 -21.20
C PRO A 62 2.34 -4.78 -20.83
N ASN A 63 2.32 -4.34 -19.57
CA ASN A 63 1.40 -3.33 -19.04
C ASN A 63 2.13 -1.98 -18.99
N ASP A 64 1.43 -0.89 -19.28
CA ASP A 64 1.94 0.48 -19.08
C ASP A 64 1.72 0.88 -17.62
N VAL A 65 2.76 1.44 -17.00
CA VAL A 65 2.70 1.96 -15.63
C VAL A 65 3.02 3.45 -15.68
N ALA A 66 2.04 4.27 -15.37
CA ALA A 66 2.14 5.72 -15.36
C ALA A 66 2.30 6.22 -13.91
N ILE A 67 3.36 6.99 -13.66
CA ILE A 67 3.65 7.62 -12.36
C ILE A 67 3.56 9.12 -12.51
N THR A 68 2.63 9.75 -11.80
CA THR A 68 2.48 11.20 -11.76
C THR A 68 3.30 11.78 -10.61
N VAL A 69 4.33 12.55 -10.92
CA VAL A 69 5.09 13.32 -9.92
C VAL A 69 4.62 14.76 -9.95
N ARG A 70 4.46 15.35 -8.76
CA ARG A 70 3.95 16.70 -8.58
C ARG A 70 5.01 17.57 -7.94
N ASN A 71 4.98 18.86 -8.27
CA ASN A 71 5.86 19.86 -7.69
C ASN A 71 5.02 21.06 -7.23
N ARG A 72 4.90 21.23 -5.91
CA ARG A 72 4.23 22.39 -5.29
C ARG A 72 5.17 23.58 -5.07
N GLY A 73 6.45 23.40 -5.39
CA GLY A 73 7.48 24.43 -5.27
C GLY A 73 7.38 25.45 -6.40
N GLY A 74 7.93 26.64 -6.14
CA GLY A 74 8.01 27.70 -7.13
C GLY A 74 9.08 27.46 -8.19
N ILE A 75 10.04 26.58 -7.92
CA ILE A 75 11.12 26.25 -8.86
C ILE A 75 10.79 24.95 -9.58
N ALA A 76 11.00 24.91 -10.90
CA ALA A 76 10.88 23.68 -11.68
C ALA A 76 11.95 22.66 -11.25
N ALA A 77 11.54 21.41 -11.12
CA ALA A 77 12.43 20.31 -10.77
C ALA A 77 12.87 19.60 -12.07
N MET A 78 14.16 19.68 -12.38
CA MET A 78 14.72 19.10 -13.61
C MET A 78 15.46 17.82 -13.29
N GLN A 79 15.33 16.79 -14.13
CA GLN A 79 15.97 15.48 -13.94
C GLN A 79 15.61 14.82 -12.60
N VAL A 80 14.34 14.88 -12.22
CA VAL A 80 13.82 14.09 -11.09
C VAL A 80 13.95 12.61 -11.42
N GLU A 81 14.70 11.85 -10.64
CA GLU A 81 14.79 10.41 -10.79
C GLU A 81 13.53 9.77 -10.22
N VAL A 82 12.79 9.05 -11.06
CA VAL A 82 11.58 8.32 -10.70
C VAL A 82 11.87 6.83 -10.77
N ASP A 83 11.87 6.16 -9.62
CA ASP A 83 12.03 4.72 -9.52
C ASP A 83 10.68 4.05 -9.29
N VAL A 84 10.44 2.92 -9.94
CA VAL A 84 9.25 2.09 -9.77
C VAL A 84 9.64 0.68 -9.36
N PHE A 85 8.90 0.15 -8.39
CA PHE A 85 9.09 -1.19 -7.86
C PHE A 85 7.75 -1.93 -7.77
N VAL A 86 7.82 -3.26 -7.77
CA VAL A 86 6.71 -4.13 -7.40
C VAL A 86 7.14 -5.02 -6.26
N ALA A 87 6.27 -5.26 -5.30
CA ALA A 87 6.51 -6.16 -4.18
C ALA A 87 5.37 -7.15 -4.02
N ASP A 88 5.70 -8.31 -3.46
CA ASP A 88 4.70 -9.23 -2.92
C ASP A 88 3.94 -8.55 -1.77
N PRO A 89 2.73 -9.04 -1.41
CA PRO A 89 1.94 -8.45 -0.35
C PRO A 89 2.75 -8.39 0.95
N THR A 90 2.94 -7.20 1.50
CA THR A 90 3.73 -7.03 2.71
C THR A 90 3.28 -5.84 3.53
N THR A 91 3.50 -5.90 4.85
CA THR A 91 3.30 -4.76 5.74
C THR A 91 4.44 -3.77 5.69
N GLY A 92 5.56 -4.04 5.04
CA GLY A 92 6.66 -3.08 4.95
C GLY A 92 7.57 -3.37 3.78
N TRP A 93 8.06 -2.32 3.14
CA TRP A 93 8.88 -2.45 1.94
C TRP A 93 10.26 -1.89 2.16
N THR A 94 11.22 -2.61 1.63
CA THR A 94 12.61 -2.22 1.56
C THR A 94 13.08 -2.37 0.13
N SER A 95 14.14 -1.68 -0.25
CA SER A 95 14.75 -1.88 -1.57
C SER A 95 15.23 -3.32 -1.80
N THR A 96 15.33 -4.13 -0.73
CA THR A 96 15.64 -5.57 -0.79
C THR A 96 14.43 -6.48 -0.97
N THR A 97 13.23 -6.05 -0.55
CA THR A 97 11.99 -6.86 -0.68
C THR A 97 11.14 -6.48 -1.88
N ALA A 98 11.49 -5.40 -2.58
CA ALA A 98 10.81 -4.94 -3.78
C ALA A 98 11.66 -5.21 -5.04
N PHE A 99 11.00 -5.62 -6.12
CA PHE A 99 11.60 -5.88 -7.42
C PHE A 99 11.54 -4.62 -8.29
N PRO A 100 12.66 -4.17 -8.87
CA PRO A 100 12.66 -2.99 -9.72
C PRO A 100 11.88 -3.25 -11.01
N VAL A 101 10.99 -2.32 -11.36
CA VAL A 101 10.33 -2.23 -12.66
C VAL A 101 11.17 -1.38 -13.60
N GLY A 102 11.68 -0.24 -13.12
CA GLY A 102 12.54 0.64 -13.89
C GLY A 102 12.83 1.96 -13.18
N SER A 103 13.69 2.76 -13.79
CA SER A 103 14.03 4.11 -13.35
C SER A 103 14.21 5.02 -14.56
N GLN A 104 13.75 6.27 -14.48
CA GLN A 104 13.99 7.26 -15.53
C GLN A 104 13.93 8.71 -15.00
N PRO A 105 14.62 9.66 -15.66
CA PRO A 105 14.53 11.07 -15.32
C PRO A 105 13.21 11.69 -15.81
N LEU A 106 12.70 12.66 -15.06
CA LEU A 106 11.48 13.41 -15.36
C LEU A 106 11.67 14.89 -15.01
N ASP A 107 11.23 15.78 -15.91
CA ASP A 107 11.18 17.22 -15.62
C ASP A 107 9.76 17.58 -15.13
N VAL A 108 9.67 18.17 -13.93
CA VAL A 108 8.41 18.55 -13.30
C VAL A 108 8.32 20.08 -13.17
N PRO A 109 7.38 20.73 -13.88
CA PRO A 109 7.26 22.19 -13.86
C PRO A 109 6.92 22.71 -12.45
N ALA A 110 7.31 23.96 -12.17
CA ALA A 110 6.89 24.67 -10.95
C ALA A 110 5.37 24.69 -10.83
N TYR A 111 4.85 24.46 -9.62
CA TYR A 111 3.41 24.38 -9.34
C TYR A 111 2.62 23.43 -10.25
N GLY A 112 3.27 22.40 -10.80
CA GLY A 112 2.68 21.51 -11.79
C GLY A 112 2.95 20.04 -11.52
N SER A 113 2.73 19.22 -12.54
CA SER A 113 2.94 17.78 -12.49
C SER A 113 3.42 17.27 -13.84
N ALA A 114 4.14 16.15 -13.83
CA ALA A 114 4.55 15.43 -15.01
C ALA A 114 4.37 13.92 -14.81
N VAL A 115 4.32 13.16 -15.90
CA VAL A 115 4.05 11.72 -15.89
C VAL A 115 5.23 10.96 -16.49
N ALA A 116 5.74 9.98 -15.75
CA ALA A 116 6.74 9.02 -16.20
C ALA A 116 6.04 7.69 -16.57
N HIS A 117 6.39 7.12 -17.73
CA HIS A 117 5.81 5.86 -18.23
C HIS A 117 6.82 4.72 -18.21
N PHE A 118 6.43 3.58 -17.67
CA PHE A 118 7.24 2.37 -17.56
C PHE A 118 6.50 1.19 -18.19
N THR A 119 7.25 0.20 -18.65
CA THR A 119 6.67 -1.07 -19.10
C THR A 119 6.93 -2.15 -18.05
N TRP A 120 5.87 -2.80 -17.59
CA TRP A 120 5.94 -3.90 -16.64
C TRP A 120 5.24 -5.14 -17.16
N THR A 121 5.96 -6.26 -17.19
CA THR A 121 5.42 -7.57 -17.56
C THR A 121 5.38 -8.47 -16.33
N PRO A 122 4.22 -8.61 -15.65
CA PRO A 122 4.10 -9.45 -14.48
C PRO A 122 4.32 -10.91 -14.86
N ILE A 123 5.24 -11.57 -14.16
CA ILE A 123 5.31 -13.04 -14.15
C ILE A 123 4.15 -13.61 -13.32
N PRO A 124 3.71 -14.87 -13.53
CA PRO A 124 2.75 -15.52 -12.63
C PRO A 124 3.25 -15.50 -11.18
N GLY A 125 2.37 -15.18 -10.23
CA GLY A 125 2.78 -15.01 -8.84
C GLY A 125 1.60 -14.84 -7.87
N PRO A 126 1.78 -14.17 -6.73
CA PRO A 126 0.71 -13.98 -5.76
C PRO A 126 -0.44 -13.15 -6.37
N ILE A 127 -1.64 -13.43 -5.88
CA ILE A 127 -2.91 -12.83 -6.34
C ILE A 127 -2.91 -11.31 -6.13
N HIS A 128 -2.14 -10.78 -5.19
CA HIS A 128 -2.04 -9.36 -4.88
C HIS A 128 -0.59 -8.87 -5.01
N ARG A 129 -0.40 -7.63 -5.45
CA ARG A 129 0.92 -6.99 -5.55
C ARG A 129 0.86 -5.55 -5.12
N CYS A 130 1.92 -5.06 -4.50
CA CYS A 130 2.07 -3.64 -4.20
C CYS A 130 2.96 -3.01 -5.27
N MET A 131 2.49 -1.98 -5.95
CA MET A 131 3.31 -1.12 -6.81
C MET A 131 3.78 0.05 -5.96
N LEU A 132 5.08 0.32 -5.95
CA LEU A 132 5.68 1.45 -5.25
C LEU A 132 6.37 2.37 -6.24
N ALA A 133 6.30 3.67 -5.98
CA ALA A 133 7.07 4.66 -6.71
C ALA A 133 7.76 5.61 -5.73
N ARG A 134 8.95 6.07 -6.08
CA ARG A 134 9.61 7.16 -5.38
C ARG A 134 10.21 8.17 -6.35
N ALA A 135 10.22 9.43 -5.95
CA ALA A 135 10.84 10.53 -6.68
C ALA A 135 12.03 11.08 -5.90
N SER A 136 13.11 11.46 -6.58
CA SER A 136 14.23 12.15 -5.94
C SER A 136 14.88 13.16 -6.86
N LEU A 137 15.35 14.26 -6.27
CA LEU A 137 16.10 15.30 -6.95
C LEU A 137 17.36 15.62 -6.16
N ILE A 138 18.50 15.60 -6.84
CA ILE A 138 19.81 15.88 -6.22
C ILE A 138 20.02 17.38 -6.03
N ILE A 139 19.62 18.21 -7.01
CA ILE A 139 19.87 19.67 -7.01
C ILE A 139 18.64 20.45 -7.51
N PRO A 140 18.02 21.31 -6.67
CA PRO A 140 18.22 21.37 -5.22
C PRO A 140 17.81 20.04 -4.57
N PRO A 141 18.42 19.63 -3.43
CA PRO A 141 18.04 18.39 -2.76
C PRO A 141 16.57 18.39 -2.36
N ASP A 142 15.81 17.47 -2.91
CA ASP A 142 14.39 17.22 -2.62
C ASP A 142 14.13 15.74 -2.88
N THR A 143 14.33 14.95 -1.84
CA THR A 143 14.43 13.48 -1.92
C THR A 143 13.89 12.86 -0.64
N TYR A 144 13.58 11.58 -0.72
CA TYR A 144 13.21 10.74 0.41
C TYR A 144 14.29 10.72 1.50
N SER A 145 13.86 10.52 2.73
CA SER A 145 14.66 10.53 3.96
C SER A 145 15.53 9.29 4.13
N ASN A 146 15.09 8.13 3.62
CA ASN A 146 15.80 6.86 3.73
C ASN A 146 15.73 6.06 2.42
N SER A 147 16.89 5.73 1.84
CA SER A 147 16.97 4.99 0.57
C SER A 147 16.64 3.50 0.67
N SER A 148 16.68 2.94 1.87
CA SER A 148 16.55 1.50 2.11
C SER A 148 15.14 1.09 2.55
N ILE A 149 14.32 2.04 3.00
CA ILE A 149 12.95 1.81 3.49
C ILE A 149 11.99 2.68 2.69
N PHE A 150 10.89 2.09 2.23
CA PHE A 150 9.82 2.87 1.59
C PHE A 150 8.80 3.31 2.65
N ASP A 151 9.06 4.47 3.26
CA ASP A 151 8.18 5.06 4.27
C ASP A 151 7.04 5.86 3.61
N VAL A 152 6.05 5.16 3.07
CA VAL A 152 4.88 5.76 2.39
C VAL A 152 4.11 6.73 3.31
N VAL A 153 4.14 6.50 4.64
CA VAL A 153 3.36 7.27 5.61
C VAL A 153 3.99 8.63 5.90
N ASN A 154 5.31 8.64 6.06
CA ASN A 154 6.03 9.81 6.55
C ASN A 154 6.86 10.52 5.46
N ASP A 155 6.93 9.97 4.25
CA ASP A 155 7.76 10.50 3.16
C ASP A 155 6.93 10.81 1.91
N ARG A 156 6.73 12.10 1.62
CA ARG A 156 5.89 12.55 0.49
C ARG A 156 6.43 12.13 -0.88
N HIS A 157 7.70 11.75 -0.94
CA HIS A 157 8.33 11.35 -2.20
C HIS A 157 7.99 9.92 -2.58
N ILE A 158 7.39 9.15 -1.66
CA ILE A 158 7.12 7.73 -1.80
C ILE A 158 5.61 7.52 -1.79
N ALA A 159 5.11 6.77 -2.75
CA ALA A 159 3.71 6.38 -2.80
C ALA A 159 3.57 4.89 -3.13
N GLN A 160 2.41 4.35 -2.76
CA GLN A 160 2.07 2.96 -3.02
C GLN A 160 0.67 2.84 -3.60
N HIS A 161 0.52 1.89 -4.52
CA HIS A 161 -0.76 1.47 -5.04
C HIS A 161 -0.85 -0.06 -5.01
N ASN A 162 -1.84 -0.55 -4.29
CA ASN A 162 -2.15 -1.96 -4.20
C ASN A 162 -2.91 -2.44 -5.45
N LEU A 163 -2.36 -3.43 -6.12
CA LEU A 163 -2.90 -4.03 -7.34
C LEU A 163 -3.65 -5.32 -7.01
N ASN A 164 -4.74 -5.51 -7.74
CA ASN A 164 -5.59 -6.71 -7.81
C ASN A 164 -6.67 -6.83 -6.72
N LEU A 165 -7.82 -7.30 -7.17
CA LEU A 165 -8.89 -7.86 -6.36
C LEU A 165 -8.56 -9.31 -5.99
N VAL A 166 -8.73 -9.65 -4.72
CA VAL A 166 -8.65 -11.03 -4.25
C VAL A 166 -10.02 -11.68 -4.44
N LEU A 167 -10.11 -12.69 -5.31
CA LEU A 167 -11.37 -13.40 -5.56
C LEU A 167 -11.60 -14.49 -4.50
N MET A 168 -12.75 -14.45 -3.84
CA MET A 168 -13.28 -15.55 -3.03
C MET A 168 -14.01 -16.53 -3.95
N PRO A 169 -13.51 -17.75 -4.19
CA PRO A 169 -14.19 -18.66 -5.10
C PRO A 169 -15.55 -19.09 -4.52
N ALA A 170 -16.56 -19.17 -5.38
CA ALA A 170 -17.93 -19.43 -4.96
C ALA A 170 -18.15 -20.80 -4.27
N ASP A 171 -17.25 -21.77 -4.46
CA ASP A 171 -17.29 -23.09 -3.81
C ASP A 171 -16.55 -23.12 -2.46
N LYS A 172 -15.85 -22.05 -2.08
CA LYS A 172 -15.07 -21.99 -0.84
C LYS A 172 -15.84 -21.29 0.27
N LYS A 173 -15.70 -21.86 1.47
CA LYS A 173 -16.22 -21.27 2.71
C LYS A 173 -15.24 -20.29 3.35
N SER A 174 -13.96 -20.41 3.01
CA SER A 174 -12.91 -19.55 3.51
C SER A 174 -11.81 -19.36 2.48
N LEU A 175 -11.09 -18.26 2.63
CA LEU A 175 -9.91 -17.93 1.86
C LEU A 175 -8.76 -17.64 2.81
N SER A 176 -7.55 -18.06 2.44
CA SER A 176 -6.32 -17.66 3.12
C SER A 176 -5.48 -16.81 2.19
N PHE A 177 -5.08 -15.64 2.69
CA PHE A 177 -4.26 -14.68 1.99
C PHE A 177 -2.91 -14.57 2.70
N ALA A 178 -1.84 -14.97 2.01
CA ALA A 178 -0.48 -14.88 2.55
C ALA A 178 0.14 -13.52 2.24
N PHE A 179 0.91 -13.00 3.20
CA PHE A 179 1.66 -11.76 3.07
C PHE A 179 2.94 -11.82 3.91
N MET A 180 3.86 -10.89 3.68
CA MET A 180 5.10 -10.77 4.43
C MET A 180 4.96 -9.71 5.51
N VAL A 181 5.40 -10.02 6.72
CA VAL A 181 5.52 -9.05 7.81
C VAL A 181 6.99 -8.70 7.94
N VAL A 182 7.34 -7.44 7.73
CA VAL A 182 8.72 -6.95 7.75
C VAL A 182 8.89 -6.01 8.93
N ASN A 183 10.06 -5.98 9.56
CA ASN A 183 10.39 -4.94 10.52
C ASN A 183 10.93 -3.69 9.78
N PRO A 184 10.16 -2.60 9.68
CA PRO A 184 10.59 -1.42 8.93
C PRO A 184 11.54 -0.51 9.72
N LEU A 185 11.78 -0.76 11.01
CA LEU A 185 12.54 0.16 11.87
C LEU A 185 14.06 -0.02 11.79
N GLY A 186 14.56 -1.11 11.19
CA GLY A 186 16.00 -1.43 11.17
C GLY A 186 16.61 -1.70 12.55
N GLU A 187 15.79 -1.73 13.61
CA GLU A 187 16.17 -2.07 14.98
C GLU A 187 15.16 -3.07 15.57
N LYS A 188 15.53 -3.78 16.65
CA LYS A 188 14.60 -4.67 17.35
C LYS A 188 13.39 -3.87 17.85
N GLY A 189 12.18 -4.38 17.58
CA GLY A 189 10.93 -3.70 17.93
C GLY A 189 9.81 -4.65 18.36
N GLU A 190 8.79 -4.06 19.00
CA GLU A 190 7.53 -4.70 19.36
C GLU A 190 6.40 -4.02 18.60
N PHE A 191 5.56 -4.82 17.95
CA PHE A 191 4.52 -4.34 17.06
C PHE A 191 3.18 -5.01 17.37
N ILE A 192 2.09 -4.33 17.03
CA ILE A 192 0.77 -4.93 16.90
C ILE A 192 0.53 -5.14 15.41
N LEU A 193 0.37 -6.38 15.00
CA LEU A 193 -0.21 -6.71 13.71
C LEU A 193 -1.74 -6.73 13.87
N GLN A 194 -2.41 -5.85 13.15
CA GLN A 194 -3.85 -5.66 13.22
C GLN A 194 -4.46 -5.89 11.84
N ALA A 195 -5.57 -6.61 11.79
CA ALA A 195 -6.43 -6.68 10.61
C ALA A 195 -7.79 -6.09 10.97
N ASP A 196 -8.29 -5.18 10.14
CA ASP A 196 -9.59 -4.54 10.25
C ASP A 196 -10.42 -4.82 9.00
N GLU A 197 -11.69 -5.16 9.19
CA GLU A 197 -12.65 -5.04 8.11
C GLU A 197 -13.15 -3.59 8.06
N ILE A 198 -12.88 -2.91 6.95
CA ILE A 198 -13.26 -1.52 6.76
C ILE A 198 -14.71 -1.46 6.30
N GLU A 199 -15.56 -0.86 7.14
CA GLU A 199 -16.93 -0.54 6.77
C GLU A 199 -16.97 0.71 5.89
N PRO A 200 -17.45 0.61 4.65
CA PRO A 200 -17.67 1.78 3.82
C PRO A 200 -18.82 2.59 4.39
N THR A 201 -18.52 3.81 4.76
CA THR A 201 -19.49 4.83 5.15
C THR A 201 -19.89 5.65 3.92
N ALA A 202 -21.04 6.32 3.98
CA ALA A 202 -21.44 7.27 2.93
C ALA A 202 -20.39 8.38 2.68
N LYS A 203 -19.51 8.66 3.66
CA LYS A 203 -18.47 9.70 3.54
C LYS A 203 -17.21 9.23 2.82
N ASN A 204 -16.89 7.94 2.86
CA ASN A 204 -15.65 7.40 2.28
C ASN A 204 -15.89 6.44 1.12
N ILE A 205 -17.12 6.01 0.83
CA ILE A 205 -17.38 5.03 -0.24
C ILE A 205 -16.89 5.49 -1.61
N ASP A 206 -17.06 6.77 -1.96
CA ASP A 206 -16.58 7.28 -3.25
C ASP A 206 -15.05 7.36 -3.30
N LEU A 207 -14.40 7.65 -2.18
CA LEU A 207 -12.94 7.65 -2.05
C LEU A 207 -12.40 6.22 -2.16
N LEU A 208 -13.08 5.27 -1.51
CA LEU A 208 -12.77 3.85 -1.59
C LEU A 208 -12.92 3.34 -3.02
N ARG A 209 -14.04 3.65 -3.69
CA ARG A 209 -14.27 3.33 -5.11
C ARG A 209 -13.18 3.90 -6.01
N ALA A 210 -12.80 5.15 -5.78
CA ALA A 210 -11.74 5.81 -6.55
C ALA A 210 -10.38 5.14 -6.32
N GLY A 211 -10.05 4.82 -5.06
CA GLY A 211 -8.78 4.21 -4.69
C GLY A 211 -8.64 2.76 -5.17
N VAL A 212 -9.71 1.97 -5.13
CA VAL A 212 -9.71 0.57 -5.57
C VAL A 212 -10.05 0.39 -7.05
N GLY A 213 -10.16 1.49 -7.81
CA GLY A 213 -10.51 1.46 -9.24
C GLY A 213 -11.94 0.97 -9.56
N CYS A 214 -12.74 0.61 -8.56
CA CYS A 214 -14.08 0.05 -8.76
C CYS A 214 -15.14 1.14 -8.89
N LYS A 215 -15.45 1.55 -10.12
CA LYS A 215 -16.57 2.48 -10.40
C LYS A 215 -17.95 1.90 -10.07
N PHE A 216 -18.09 0.58 -10.11
CA PHE A 216 -19.37 -0.13 -10.00
C PHE A 216 -19.40 -1.21 -8.91
N GLY A 217 -18.36 -1.30 -8.09
CA GLY A 217 -18.32 -2.24 -6.96
C GLY A 217 -19.39 -1.89 -5.93
N GLN A 218 -20.24 -2.87 -5.61
CA GLN A 218 -21.06 -2.81 -4.41
C GLN A 218 -20.22 -3.34 -3.26
N PHE A 219 -20.09 -2.58 -2.19
CA PHE A 219 -19.49 -3.11 -0.98
C PHE A 219 -20.52 -3.92 -0.22
N GLY A 220 -20.10 -5.05 0.35
CA GLY A 220 -20.96 -5.90 1.16
C GLY A 220 -21.57 -5.11 2.31
N GLU A 221 -22.88 -5.16 2.44
CA GLU A 221 -23.61 -4.55 3.56
C GLU A 221 -23.51 -5.42 4.83
N THR A 222 -23.20 -6.70 4.63
CA THR A 222 -23.00 -7.69 5.69
C THR A 222 -21.51 -7.85 5.97
N PRO A 223 -21.04 -7.73 7.23
CA PRO A 223 -19.63 -7.93 7.55
C PRO A 223 -19.20 -9.39 7.38
N LEU A 224 -17.90 -9.66 7.30
CA LEU A 224 -17.38 -11.02 7.35
C LEU A 224 -17.74 -11.68 8.69
N PRO A 225 -18.21 -12.94 8.70
CA PRO A 225 -18.61 -13.61 9.94
C PRO A 225 -17.42 -13.88 10.85
N ALA A 226 -16.24 -14.12 10.26
CA ALA A 226 -14.99 -14.32 10.99
C ALA A 226 -13.79 -14.06 10.07
N PHE A 227 -12.72 -13.54 10.66
CA PHE A 227 -11.38 -13.56 10.09
C PHE A 227 -10.32 -13.61 11.19
N GLY A 228 -9.12 -14.04 10.85
CA GLY A 228 -8.02 -14.22 11.80
C GLY A 228 -6.65 -14.08 11.17
N LEU A 229 -5.67 -13.75 12.01
CA LEU A 229 -4.26 -13.62 11.63
C LEU A 229 -3.46 -14.78 12.20
N THR A 230 -2.56 -15.32 11.39
CA THR A 230 -1.52 -16.25 11.82
C THR A 230 -0.17 -15.79 11.29
N LEU A 231 0.91 -16.19 11.96
CA LEU A 231 2.27 -15.79 11.62
C LEU A 231 3.19 -17.01 11.71
N SER A 232 4.08 -17.16 10.73
CA SER A 232 5.12 -18.18 10.74
C SER A 232 6.27 -17.79 11.66
N ASP A 233 7.16 -18.76 11.90
CA ASP A 233 8.51 -18.51 12.37
C ASP A 233 9.29 -17.58 11.40
N PRO A 234 10.39 -16.95 11.86
CA PRO A 234 11.23 -16.08 11.04
C PRO A 234 11.74 -16.80 9.78
N ILE A 235 11.66 -16.11 8.64
CA ILE A 235 12.15 -16.60 7.35
C ILE A 235 13.51 -15.95 7.09
N ASP A 236 14.45 -16.70 6.52
CA ASP A 236 15.73 -16.14 6.07
C ASP A 236 15.47 -15.09 4.96
N PRO A 237 16.06 -13.88 5.02
CA PRO A 237 15.91 -12.84 3.99
C PRO A 237 16.26 -13.28 2.56
N GLN A 238 16.94 -14.43 2.38
CA GLN A 238 17.22 -15.01 1.06
C GLN A 238 16.12 -15.95 0.53
N GLY A 239 14.98 -16.05 1.22
CA GLY A 239 13.84 -16.86 0.79
C GLY A 239 14.10 -18.38 0.79
N LYS A 240 15.21 -18.83 1.35
CA LYS A 240 15.42 -20.26 1.61
C LYS A 240 14.58 -20.65 2.81
N GLU A 241 13.40 -21.16 2.52
CA GLU A 241 12.59 -21.87 3.50
C GLU A 241 13.48 -22.90 4.20
N LYS A 242 13.67 -22.76 5.53
CA LYS A 242 14.03 -23.93 6.33
C LYS A 242 12.92 -24.97 6.13
N PRO A 243 13.23 -26.27 6.02
CA PRO A 243 12.25 -27.30 5.76
C PRO A 243 11.04 -27.12 6.67
N GLU A 244 9.86 -27.03 6.05
CA GLU A 244 8.58 -26.80 6.72
C GLU A 244 8.38 -27.84 7.83
N THR A 245 8.53 -27.42 9.08
CA THR A 245 7.78 -28.07 10.15
C THR A 245 6.32 -27.66 9.98
N TYR A 246 5.57 -28.46 9.21
CA TYR A 246 4.12 -28.43 9.24
C TYR A 246 3.66 -28.82 10.65
N GLY A 247 3.45 -27.81 11.48
CA GLY A 247 2.50 -27.95 12.58
C GLY A 247 1.12 -28.02 11.96
N LEU A 248 0.52 -29.21 11.87
CA LEU A 248 -0.92 -29.31 11.96
C LEU A 248 -1.30 -28.74 13.33
N VAL A 249 -1.60 -27.44 13.38
CA VAL A 249 -2.37 -26.89 14.49
C VAL A 249 -3.76 -27.47 14.32
N ARG A 250 -3.99 -28.60 15.01
CA ARG A 250 -5.35 -28.98 15.44
C ARG A 250 -5.97 -27.72 16.05
N GLU A 251 -7.25 -27.47 15.74
CA GLU A 251 -8.06 -26.41 16.35
C GLU A 251 -7.54 -26.06 17.75
N PRO A 252 -7.05 -24.82 17.99
CA PRO A 252 -6.70 -24.41 19.33
C PRO A 252 -8.00 -24.26 20.12
N ARG A 253 -8.40 -25.34 20.80
CA ARG A 253 -9.15 -25.22 22.05
C ARG A 253 -8.17 -24.63 23.07
N GLY A 254 -8.11 -23.30 23.19
CA GLY A 254 -7.38 -22.63 24.28
C GLY A 254 -6.74 -21.28 23.93
N ASP A 255 -7.47 -20.23 24.27
CA ASP A 255 -7.08 -19.01 24.98
C ASP A 255 -6.15 -17.92 24.39
N ASN A 256 -5.46 -18.08 23.26
CA ASN A 256 -4.64 -16.98 22.70
C ASN A 256 -5.06 -16.44 21.32
N MET A 257 -6.25 -16.80 20.84
CA MET A 257 -6.90 -16.09 19.73
C MET A 257 -8.04 -15.26 20.31
N THR A 258 -7.84 -13.94 20.45
CA THR A 258 -8.91 -13.03 20.86
C THR A 258 -9.91 -12.91 19.71
N ILE A 259 -10.86 -13.83 19.65
CA ILE A 259 -12.02 -13.69 18.76
C ILE A 259 -12.86 -12.51 19.28
N ALA A 260 -13.00 -11.51 18.41
CA ALA A 260 -14.08 -10.51 18.33
C ALA A 260 -14.09 -9.33 19.32
N ASN A 261 -13.78 -8.15 18.79
CA ASN A 261 -14.86 -7.27 18.35
C ASN A 261 -15.02 -7.48 16.84
N ALA A 262 -16.24 -7.66 16.34
CA ALA A 262 -16.60 -8.30 15.06
C ALA A 262 -15.99 -7.76 13.74
N ARG A 263 -15.03 -6.83 13.80
CA ARG A 263 -14.31 -6.26 12.65
C ARG A 263 -12.82 -6.04 12.88
N ARG A 264 -12.24 -6.66 13.91
CA ARG A 264 -10.80 -6.54 14.20
C ARG A 264 -10.19 -7.84 14.72
N ALA A 265 -9.04 -8.19 14.17
CA ALA A 265 -8.11 -9.19 14.70
C ALA A 265 -6.78 -8.51 15.04
N THR A 266 -6.14 -8.89 16.15
CA THR A 266 -4.85 -8.33 16.58
C THR A 266 -3.92 -9.41 17.08
N MET A 267 -2.62 -9.18 16.93
CA MET A 267 -1.55 -10.04 17.44
C MET A 267 -0.35 -9.17 17.79
N GLU A 268 0.19 -9.35 18.99
CA GLU A 268 1.45 -8.73 19.38
C GLU A 268 2.63 -9.56 18.85
N ILE A 269 3.62 -8.89 18.27
CA ILE A 269 4.79 -9.53 17.66
C ILE A 269 6.06 -8.80 18.09
N ALA A 270 7.10 -9.56 18.44
CA ALA A 270 8.45 -9.03 18.63
C ALA A 270 9.32 -9.45 17.45
N MET A 271 10.03 -8.50 16.85
CA MET A 271 10.87 -8.72 15.67
C MET A 271 12.28 -8.15 15.88
N GLN A 272 13.30 -8.89 15.43
CA GLN A 272 14.68 -8.41 15.32
C GLN A 272 14.80 -7.39 14.19
N ALA A 273 15.92 -6.67 14.16
CA ALA A 273 16.28 -5.84 13.01
C ALA A 273 16.27 -6.67 11.72
N ASP A 274 15.70 -6.12 10.66
CA ASP A 274 15.61 -6.72 9.32
C ASP A 274 14.89 -8.08 9.27
N GLU A 275 14.17 -8.45 10.33
CA GLU A 275 13.45 -9.71 10.37
C GLU A 275 12.24 -9.68 9.44
N VAL A 276 12.01 -10.82 8.76
CA VAL A 276 10.88 -11.04 7.88
C VAL A 276 10.15 -12.32 8.32
N ARG A 277 8.82 -12.25 8.39
CA ARG A 277 7.93 -13.40 8.67
C ARG A 277 6.84 -13.51 7.63
N ARG A 278 6.23 -14.68 7.48
CA ARG A 278 5.04 -14.84 6.65
C ARG A 278 3.79 -14.78 7.53
N GLY A 279 2.93 -13.82 7.25
CA GLY A 279 1.57 -13.73 7.79
C GLY A 279 0.57 -14.42 6.89
N VAL A 280 -0.52 -14.93 7.48
CA VAL A 280 -1.70 -15.39 6.75
C VAL A 280 -2.94 -14.78 7.38
N LEU A 281 -3.72 -14.07 6.56
CA LEU A 281 -5.07 -13.64 6.89
C LEU A 281 -6.05 -14.71 6.39
N THR A 282 -6.77 -15.35 7.30
CA THR A 282 -7.87 -16.26 6.94
C THR A 282 -9.19 -15.52 7.09
N MET A 283 -10.03 -15.57 6.07
CA MET A 283 -11.35 -14.92 6.03
C MET A 283 -12.42 -15.96 5.73
N GLU A 284 -13.52 -15.93 6.45
CA GLU A 284 -14.68 -16.76 6.15
C GLU A 284 -15.65 -16.00 5.25
N ARG A 285 -16.23 -16.71 4.28
CA ARG A 285 -17.27 -16.16 3.42
C ARG A 285 -18.56 -16.00 4.23
N ASN A 286 -19.15 -14.81 4.21
CA ASN A 286 -20.52 -14.64 4.66
C ASN A 286 -21.47 -15.29 3.64
N PRO A 287 -22.35 -16.24 4.05
CA PRO A 287 -23.34 -16.82 3.14
C PRO A 287 -24.37 -15.81 2.63
N ASP A 288 -24.54 -14.68 3.31
CA ASP A 288 -25.46 -13.61 2.93
C ASP A 288 -24.83 -12.57 1.99
N THR A 289 -23.50 -12.59 1.79
CA THR A 289 -22.81 -11.73 0.83
C THR A 289 -23.19 -12.12 -0.60
N ARG A 290 -23.62 -11.16 -1.41
CA ARG A 290 -24.02 -11.43 -2.80
C ARG A 290 -22.78 -11.62 -3.69
N PRO A 291 -22.89 -12.39 -4.78
CA PRO A 291 -21.85 -12.43 -5.79
C PRO A 291 -21.52 -11.02 -6.31
N GLY A 292 -20.23 -10.69 -6.34
CA GLY A 292 -19.70 -9.39 -6.75
C GLY A 292 -19.58 -8.35 -5.63
N ASP A 293 -20.13 -8.59 -4.44
CA ASP A 293 -19.95 -7.70 -3.30
C ASP A 293 -18.46 -7.68 -2.88
N LEU A 294 -17.98 -6.49 -2.50
CA LEU A 294 -16.60 -6.23 -2.10
C LEU A 294 -16.51 -6.07 -0.58
N HIS A 295 -15.50 -6.70 0.03
CA HIS A 295 -15.06 -6.44 1.39
C HIS A 295 -13.65 -5.87 1.36
N ILE A 296 -13.37 -4.92 2.24
CA ILE A 296 -12.03 -4.35 2.34
C ILE A 296 -11.42 -4.74 3.68
N MET A 297 -10.24 -5.34 3.62
CA MET A 297 -9.43 -5.67 4.79
C MET A 297 -8.21 -4.78 4.80
N GLU A 298 -8.02 -4.04 5.89
CA GLU A 298 -6.78 -3.33 6.18
C GLU A 298 -5.93 -4.19 7.11
N ILE A 299 -4.68 -4.45 6.73
CA ILE A 299 -3.69 -5.03 7.65
C ILE A 299 -2.70 -3.93 7.98
N SER A 300 -2.55 -3.61 9.26
CA SER A 300 -1.63 -2.59 9.76
C SER A 300 -0.60 -3.19 10.70
N GLN A 301 0.64 -2.69 10.64
CA GLN A 301 1.68 -2.95 11.62
C GLN A 301 1.92 -1.68 12.42
N ILE A 302 1.66 -1.74 13.72
CA ILE A 302 1.69 -0.57 14.61
C ILE A 302 2.85 -0.73 15.58
N ASP A 303 3.78 0.22 15.61
CA ASP A 303 4.84 0.25 16.61
C ASP A 303 4.26 0.48 18.01
N MET A 304 4.51 -0.43 18.94
CA MET A 304 3.96 -0.37 20.29
C MET A 304 4.53 0.80 21.11
N ARG A 305 5.72 1.30 20.78
CA ARG A 305 6.37 2.45 21.45
C ARG A 305 5.71 3.76 21.05
N THR A 306 5.55 3.99 19.74
CA THR A 306 5.05 5.26 19.21
C THR A 306 3.54 5.27 18.99
N LYS A 307 2.88 4.11 18.99
CA LYS A 307 1.47 3.91 18.62
C LYS A 307 1.14 4.39 17.21
N ARG A 308 2.12 4.41 16.31
CA ARG A 308 1.96 4.80 14.91
C ARG A 308 2.02 3.57 14.01
N ALA A 309 1.24 3.61 12.93
CA ALA A 309 1.42 2.65 11.85
C ALA A 309 2.79 2.88 11.22
N VAL A 310 3.55 1.80 11.07
CA VAL A 310 4.87 1.80 10.42
C VAL A 310 4.82 1.09 9.07
N GLY A 311 3.64 0.64 8.68
CA GLY A 311 3.44 -0.16 7.49
C GLY A 311 2.06 -0.84 7.47
N GLY A 312 1.62 -1.28 6.30
CA GLY A 312 0.32 -1.92 6.15
C GLY A 312 -0.01 -2.31 4.71
N LEU A 313 -1.09 -3.03 4.50
CA LEU A 313 -1.57 -3.35 3.15
C LEU A 313 -3.09 -3.45 3.18
N TRP A 314 -3.70 -3.30 2.01
CA TRP A 314 -5.14 -3.39 1.82
C TRP A 314 -5.47 -4.52 0.88
N ILE A 315 -6.45 -5.32 1.27
CA ILE A 315 -6.97 -6.42 0.46
C ILE A 315 -8.42 -6.08 0.15
N VAL A 316 -8.76 -6.08 -1.14
CA VAL A 316 -10.15 -6.01 -1.57
C VAL A 316 -10.58 -7.41 -1.95
N LEU A 317 -11.44 -8.00 -1.14
CA LEU A 317 -12.02 -9.32 -1.36
C LEU A 317 -13.31 -9.16 -2.19
N GLN A 318 -13.41 -9.87 -3.30
CA GLN A 318 -14.64 -9.95 -4.10
C GLN A 318 -15.27 -11.34 -4.00
N HIS A 319 -16.57 -11.40 -3.71
CA HIS A 319 -17.34 -12.65 -3.54
C HIS A 319 -17.99 -13.19 -4.81
#